data_AF-F3GMS0-F1
#
_entry.id   AF-F3GMS0-F1
#
_cell.length_a   1.000
_cell.length_b   1.000
_cell.length_c   1.000
_cell.angle_alpha   90.00
_cell.angle_beta   90.00
_cell.angle_gamma   90.00
#
_symmetry.space_group_name_H-M   'P 1'
#
loop_
_entity.id
_entity.type
_entity.pdbx_description
1 polymer ?
#
loop_
_entity_poly.entity_id
_entity_poly.type
_entity_poly.pdbx_seq_one_letter_code
_entity_poly.pdbx_strand_id
1 'polypeptide(L)'
;ARGDDASASDRLVVAQGRISGSTRMIVSNSGGLGALTRGNGIEVVQAINGATSESSAFSLQNPLSAGAYQYYLFKGGATAGSENSWFLRSAVIAPPTPAPAPAEPT
;
A
#
# COMPACT_ATOMS: atom_id res chain seq x y z
N ALA A 1 -3.37 14.79 -4.27
CA ALA A 1 -3.62 14.02 -5.51
C ALA A 1 -4.32 12.71 -5.14
N ARG A 2 -5.26 12.19 -5.95
CA ARG A 2 -5.89 10.89 -5.65
C ARG A 2 -4.86 9.76 -5.83
N GLY A 3 -4.31 9.29 -4.72
CA GLY A 3 -3.24 8.30 -4.62
C GLY A 3 -2.13 8.62 -3.61
N ASP A 4 -2.11 9.80 -2.97
CA ASP A 4 -1.13 10.16 -1.92
C ASP A 4 -1.63 9.80 -0.51
N ASP A 5 -0.84 10.10 0.53
CA ASP A 5 -1.15 9.75 1.94
C ASP A 5 -2.53 10.24 2.42
N ALA A 6 -3.06 11.32 1.83
CA ALA A 6 -4.34 11.92 2.21
C ALA A 6 -5.54 11.37 1.39
N SER A 7 -5.31 10.35 0.57
CA SER A 7 -6.36 9.77 -0.26
C SER A 7 -7.47 9.15 0.58
N ALA A 8 -8.71 9.54 0.29
CA ALA A 8 -9.87 8.88 0.85
C ALA A 8 -9.91 7.41 0.44
N SER A 9 -10.19 6.55 1.41
CA SER A 9 -10.38 5.10 1.22
C SER A 9 -11.35 4.56 2.26
N ASP A 10 -11.94 3.42 1.96
CA ASP A 10 -12.66 2.64 2.95
C ASP A 10 -11.67 2.01 3.93
N ARG A 11 -12.06 1.95 5.21
CA ARG A 11 -11.21 1.44 6.29
C ARG A 11 -11.92 0.42 7.13
N LEU A 12 -11.25 -0.70 7.40
CA LEU A 12 -11.62 -1.58 8.51
C LEU A 12 -11.07 -0.97 9.80
N VAL A 13 -11.93 -0.61 10.75
CA VAL A 13 -11.52 -0.11 12.06
C VAL A 13 -11.67 -1.21 13.10
N VAL A 14 -10.58 -1.52 13.81
CA VAL A 14 -10.57 -2.51 14.89
C VAL A 14 -10.25 -1.81 16.19
N ALA A 15 -11.19 -1.84 17.13
CA ALA A 15 -11.02 -1.31 18.47
C ALA A 15 -10.67 -2.42 19.45
N GLN A 16 -9.48 -2.34 20.04
CA GLN A 16 -8.91 -3.33 20.97
C GLN A 16 -8.69 -4.73 20.36
N GLY A 17 -8.06 -5.62 21.12
CA GLY A 17 -7.84 -7.02 20.71
C GLY A 17 -6.61 -7.26 19.82
N ARG A 18 -6.55 -8.45 19.22
CA ARG A 18 -5.44 -8.90 18.38
C ARG A 18 -5.93 -9.23 16.97
N ILE A 19 -5.37 -8.56 15.98
CA ILE A 19 -5.54 -8.84 14.55
C ILE A 19 -4.46 -9.86 14.15
N SER A 20 -4.86 -11.12 13.96
CA SER A 20 -3.99 -12.26 13.65
C SER A 20 -4.51 -13.08 12.48
N GLY A 21 -3.77 -14.11 12.07
CA GLY A 21 -4.14 -15.01 10.98
C GLY A 21 -3.71 -14.50 9.62
N SER A 22 -4.51 -14.76 8.58
CA SER A 22 -4.24 -14.34 7.20
C SER A 22 -5.53 -14.01 6.45
N THR A 23 -5.69 -12.74 6.10
CA THR A 23 -6.82 -12.21 5.32
C THR A 23 -6.30 -11.64 4.02
N ARG A 24 -6.96 -11.99 2.90
CA ARG A 24 -6.68 -11.41 1.59
C ARG A 24 -7.59 -10.22 1.35
N MET A 25 -7.01 -9.06 1.06
CA MET A 25 -7.70 -7.81 0.80
C MET A 25 -7.78 -7.54 -0.70
N ILE A 26 -8.97 -7.22 -1.19
CA ILE A 26 -9.15 -6.67 -2.53
C ILE A 26 -9.32 -5.16 -2.37
N VAL A 27 -8.47 -4.40 -3.06
CA VAL A 27 -8.58 -2.94 -3.11
C VAL A 27 -8.80 -2.55 -4.56
N SER A 28 -9.84 -1.76 -4.80
CA SER A 28 -10.19 -1.27 -6.14
C SER A 28 -9.95 0.23 -6.22
N ASN A 29 -9.27 0.68 -7.27
CA ASN A 29 -9.04 2.09 -7.50
C ASN A 29 -10.27 2.74 -8.16
N SER A 30 -10.92 3.68 -7.46
CA SER A 30 -12.10 4.41 -7.94
C SER A 30 -11.71 5.65 -8.77
N GLY A 31 -10.92 5.44 -9.83
CA GLY A 31 -10.52 6.48 -10.79
C GLY A 31 -9.39 7.41 -10.35
N GLY A 32 -8.59 7.03 -9.34
CA GLY A 32 -7.36 7.74 -8.97
C GLY A 32 -6.27 7.58 -10.02
N LEU A 33 -5.48 8.63 -10.24
CA LEU A 33 -4.33 8.60 -11.17
C LEU A 33 -3.05 8.07 -10.52
N GLY A 34 -3.08 7.85 -9.21
CA GLY A 34 -1.91 7.49 -8.42
C GLY A 34 -1.07 8.72 -8.06
N ALA A 35 -0.34 8.59 -6.96
CA ALA A 35 0.64 9.58 -6.51
C ALA A 35 1.62 8.94 -5.53
N LEU A 36 2.75 9.62 -5.30
CA LEU A 36 3.73 9.18 -4.32
C LEU A 36 3.22 9.38 -2.89
N THR A 37 3.15 8.32 -2.10
CA THR A 37 3.00 8.35 -0.64
C THR A 37 4.33 8.66 0.02
N ARG A 38 4.39 9.67 0.89
CA ARG A 38 5.60 10.14 1.58
C ARG A 38 5.55 9.94 3.10
N GLY A 39 4.36 9.80 3.66
CA GLY A 39 4.13 9.56 5.08
C GLY A 39 3.83 8.08 5.36
N ASN A 40 2.78 7.84 6.14
CA ASN A 40 2.37 6.49 6.48
C ASN A 40 1.93 5.66 5.26
N GLY A 41 1.41 6.31 4.23
CA GLY A 41 0.62 5.71 3.17
C GLY A 41 -0.88 5.94 3.36
N ILE A 42 -1.68 5.35 2.47
CA ILE A 42 -3.15 5.40 2.51
C ILE A 42 -3.64 4.36 3.51
N GLU A 43 -4.23 4.79 4.63
CA GLU A 43 -4.71 3.87 5.68
C GLU A 43 -5.92 3.05 5.21
N VAL A 44 -5.84 1.73 5.29
CA VAL A 44 -6.93 0.79 4.91
C VAL A 44 -7.40 -0.09 6.07
N VAL A 45 -6.56 -0.23 7.11
CA VAL A 45 -6.96 -0.82 8.38
C VAL A 45 -6.48 0.09 9.50
N GLN A 46 -7.38 0.47 10.39
CA GLN A 46 -7.08 1.33 11.53
C GLN A 46 -7.18 0.52 12.83
N ALA A 47 -6.06 0.41 13.55
CA ALA A 47 -6.02 -0.20 14.87
C ALA A 47 -6.13 0.89 15.95
N ILE A 48 -7.15 0.83 16.79
CA ILE A 48 -7.40 1.83 17.84
C ILE A 48 -7.58 1.19 19.21
N ASN A 49 -7.53 2.01 20.27
CA ASN A 49 -7.83 1.62 21.65
C ASN A 49 -7.01 0.41 22.15
N GLY A 50 -5.73 0.32 21.74
CA GLY A 50 -4.84 -0.76 22.13
C GLY A 50 -4.93 -2.03 21.27
N ALA A 51 -5.60 -1.98 20.11
CA ALA A 51 -5.54 -3.06 19.14
C ALA A 51 -4.10 -3.31 18.68
N THR A 52 -3.73 -4.58 18.57
CA THR A 52 -2.42 -5.02 18.06
C THR A 52 -2.61 -5.81 16.77
N SER A 53 -1.62 -5.81 15.89
CA SER A 53 -1.65 -6.60 14.67
C SER A 53 -0.39 -7.45 14.52
N GLU A 54 -0.55 -8.62 13.91
CA GLU A 54 0.56 -9.43 13.40
C GLU A 54 0.89 -9.03 11.96
N SER A 55 2.11 -9.26 11.48
CA SER A 55 2.53 -8.95 10.11
C SER A 55 1.91 -9.87 9.05
N SER A 56 1.34 -11.00 9.43
CA SER A 56 0.67 -11.93 8.52
C SER A 56 -0.82 -11.63 8.31
N ALA A 57 -1.39 -10.74 9.13
CA ALA A 57 -2.85 -10.58 9.25
C ALA A 57 -3.52 -10.16 7.94
N PHE A 58 -2.84 -9.36 7.12
CA PHE A 58 -3.35 -8.90 5.84
C PHE A 58 -2.33 -9.01 4.72
N SER A 59 -2.84 -9.28 3.52
CA SER A 59 -2.10 -9.24 2.25
C SER A 59 -3.02 -8.75 1.14
N LEU A 60 -2.46 -8.15 0.08
CA LEU A 60 -3.26 -7.87 -1.12
C LEU A 60 -3.51 -9.17 -1.88
N GLN A 61 -4.75 -9.38 -2.31
CA GLN A 61 -5.11 -10.50 -3.17
C GLN A 61 -4.57 -10.31 -4.60
N ASN A 62 -4.64 -9.07 -5.10
CA ASN A 62 -4.25 -8.70 -6.45
C ASN A 62 -3.27 -7.52 -6.40
N PRO A 63 -2.36 -7.39 -7.38
CA PRO A 63 -1.57 -6.17 -7.56
C PRO A 63 -2.49 -4.94 -7.69
N LEU A 64 -2.10 -3.83 -7.06
CA LEU A 64 -2.83 -2.57 -7.11
C LEU A 64 -2.00 -1.48 -7.78
N SER A 65 -2.42 -0.98 -8.94
CA SER A 65 -1.70 0.09 -9.65
C SER A 65 -2.65 1.23 -10.01
N ALA A 66 -2.11 2.45 -10.07
CA ALA A 66 -2.81 3.63 -10.57
C ALA A 66 -1.80 4.55 -11.27
N GLY A 67 -1.99 4.80 -12.57
CA GLY A 67 -1.04 5.54 -13.39
C GLY A 67 0.36 4.90 -13.35
N ALA A 68 1.38 5.71 -13.05
CA ALA A 68 2.77 5.27 -12.96
C ALA A 68 3.14 4.62 -11.60
N TYR A 69 2.18 4.42 -10.72
CA TYR A 69 2.41 3.99 -9.34
C TYR A 69 1.87 2.58 -9.09
N GLN A 70 2.72 1.75 -8.49
CA GLN A 70 2.34 0.47 -7.91
C GLN A 70 2.18 0.65 -6.41
N TYR A 71 1.10 0.13 -5.83
CA TYR A 71 0.83 0.15 -4.40
C TYR A 71 1.07 -1.22 -3.77
N TYR A 72 1.63 -1.18 -2.56
CA TYR A 72 1.90 -2.34 -1.73
C TYR A 72 1.34 -2.10 -0.33
N LEU A 73 0.86 -3.17 0.31
CA LEU A 73 0.27 -3.12 1.64
C LEU A 73 1.34 -3.37 2.70
N PHE A 74 1.44 -2.46 3.68
CA PHE A 74 2.38 -2.53 4.79
C PHE A 74 1.67 -2.37 6.12
N LYS A 75 2.09 -3.16 7.11
CA LYS A 75 1.76 -2.94 8.51
C LYS A 75 2.65 -1.84 9.08
N GLY A 76 2.05 -0.95 9.88
CA GLY A 76 2.72 0.09 10.65
C GLY A 76 2.96 1.35 9.82
N GLY A 77 2.66 2.51 10.40
CA GLY A 77 3.02 3.82 9.83
C GLY A 77 4.33 4.38 10.38
N ALA A 78 4.73 5.53 9.85
CA ALA A 78 5.87 6.34 10.28
C ALA A 78 5.55 7.26 11.49
N THR A 79 4.27 7.46 11.82
CA THR A 79 3.85 8.27 12.98
C THR A 79 3.58 7.41 14.22
N ALA A 80 3.89 7.92 15.41
CA ALA A 80 3.59 7.23 16.66
C ALA A 80 2.09 6.88 16.78
N GLY A 81 1.79 5.68 17.28
CA GLY A 81 0.43 5.17 17.44
C GLY A 81 -0.16 4.52 16.19
N SER A 82 0.58 4.47 15.08
CA SER A 82 0.15 3.84 13.83
C SER A 82 0.79 2.46 13.58
N GLU A 83 1.55 1.94 14.54
CA GLU A 83 2.38 0.73 14.41
C GLU A 83 1.55 -0.53 14.12
N ASN A 84 0.26 -0.51 14.49
CA ASN A 84 -0.68 -1.62 14.32
C ASN A 84 -1.71 -1.40 13.20
N SER A 85 -1.75 -0.22 12.59
CA SER A 85 -2.56 0.07 11.40
C SER A 85 -1.89 -0.46 10.14
N TRP A 86 -2.63 -0.50 9.02
CA TRP A 86 -2.13 -0.94 7.72
C TRP A 86 -2.37 0.10 6.63
N PHE A 87 -1.37 0.26 5.80
CA PHE A 87 -1.28 1.35 4.82
C PHE A 87 -0.86 0.84 3.45
N LEU A 88 -1.45 1.41 2.40
CA LEU A 88 -0.95 1.27 1.04
C LEU A 88 0.14 2.30 0.79
N ARG A 89 1.30 1.86 0.31
CA ARG A 89 2.42 2.72 -0.07
C ARG A 89 2.77 2.52 -1.54
N SER A 90 3.02 3.62 -2.22
CA SER A 90 3.35 3.63 -3.64
C SER A 90 4.84 3.46 -3.88
N ALA A 91 5.20 2.79 -4.97
CA ALA A 91 6.48 2.91 -5.63
C ALA A 91 6.27 3.33 -7.10
N VAL A 92 7.22 4.06 -7.67
CA VAL A 92 7.20 4.39 -9.10
C VAL A 92 7.65 3.18 -9.90
N ILE A 93 6.90 2.82 -10.94
CA ILE A 93 7.29 1.75 -11.85
C ILE A 93 8.42 2.29 -12.73
N ALA A 94 9.62 1.70 -12.61
CA ALA A 94 10.74 2.05 -13.46
C ALA A 94 10.43 1.69 -14.93
N PRO A 95 10.73 2.57 -15.91
CA PRO A 95 10.62 2.19 -17.30
C PRO A 95 11.59 1.02 -17.60
N PRO A 96 11.22 0.10 -18.50
CA PRO A 96 12.10 -0.99 -18.88
C PRO A 96 13.41 -0.42 -19.45
N THR A 97 14.54 -1.00 -19.05
CA THR A 97 15.84 -0.65 -19.64
C THR A 97 15.81 -0.99 -21.13
N PRO A 98 16.21 -0.07 -22.04
CA PRO A 98 16.31 -0.35 -23.45
C PRO A 98 17.19 -1.58 -23.69
N ALA A 99 16.78 -2.46 -24.61
CA ALA A 99 17.64 -3.57 -25.02
C ALA A 99 18.96 -3.01 -25.57
N PRO A 100 20.11 -3.63 -25.28
CA PRO A 100 21.37 -3.23 -25.88
C PRO A 100 21.24 -3.28 -27.41
N ALA A 101 21.77 -2.26 -28.09
CA ALA A 101 21.75 -2.20 -29.55
C ALA A 101 22.43 -3.46 -30.13
N PRO A 102 21.92 -4.02 -31.25
CA PRO A 102 22.61 -5.10 -31.94
C PRO A 102 24.06 -4.69 -32.25
N ALA A 103 25.03 -5.56 -31.95
CA ALA A 103 26.42 -5.30 -32.29
C ALA A 103 26.54 -5.12 -33.82
N GLU A 104 27.18 -4.05 -34.27
CA GLU A 104 27.51 -3.88 -35.69
C GLU A 104 28.45 -5.01 -36.14
N PRO A 105 28.17 -5.66 -37.28
CA PRO A 105 29.06 -6.69 -37.81
C PRO A 105 30.37 -6.04 -38.31
N THR A 106 31.50 -6.58 -37.87
CA THR A 106 32.88 -6.23 -38.31
C THR A 106 33.21 -6.75 -39.69
#